data_AF-A0AAW8F7T8-F1
#
_entry.id   AF-A0AAW8F7T8-F1
#
_cell.length_a   1.000
_cell.length_b   1.000
_cell.length_c   1.000
_cell.angle_alpha   90.00
_cell.angle_beta   90.00
_cell.angle_gamma   90.00
#
_symmetry.space_group_name_H-M   'P 1'
#
loop_
_entity.id
_entity.type
_entity.pdbx_description
1 polymer ?
#
loop_
_entity_poly.entity_id
_entity_poly.type
_entity_poly.pdbx_seq_one_letter_code
_entity_poly.pdbx_strand_id
1 'polypeptide(L)'
;MTTNQATASGEDISLTRLERLDEEIIALLARRREMAQELPAPARARAVDPGFVEAVRDITGRYRQELGGAGELVARAVMVLCHPGRQS
;
A
#
# COMPACT_ATOMS: atom_id res chain seq x y z
N MET A 1 29.05 29.74 -29.11
CA MET A 1 28.30 29.47 -27.85
C MET A 1 26.90 29.05 -28.27
N THR A 2 26.53 27.81 -27.98
CA THR A 2 25.19 27.29 -28.27
C THR A 2 24.80 26.45 -27.08
N THR A 3 23.94 27.01 -26.22
CA THR A 3 23.41 26.41 -25.00
C THR A 3 22.26 25.47 -25.35
N ASN A 4 22.56 24.18 -25.52
CA ASN A 4 21.56 23.11 -25.51
C ASN A 4 21.56 22.43 -24.14
N GLN A 5 20.95 23.06 -23.14
CA GLN A 5 20.59 22.42 -21.87
C GLN A 5 19.30 23.07 -21.35
N ALA A 6 18.14 22.59 -21.79
CA ALA A 6 16.87 23.01 -21.19
C ALA A 6 15.73 21.98 -21.31
N THR A 7 16.04 20.71 -21.60
CA THR A 7 15.01 19.64 -21.68
C THR A 7 15.26 18.45 -20.76
N ALA A 8 16.48 18.28 -20.23
CA ALA A 8 16.83 17.16 -19.36
C ALA A 8 16.41 17.32 -17.88
N SER A 9 15.97 18.50 -17.44
CA SER A 9 15.71 18.76 -16.01
C SER A 9 14.27 18.49 -15.56
N GLY A 10 13.28 18.54 -16.46
CA GLY A 10 11.87 18.39 -16.08
C GLY A 10 11.45 16.94 -15.80
N GLU A 11 11.82 16.01 -16.70
CA GLU A 11 11.50 14.58 -16.56
C GLU A 11 12.29 13.92 -15.43
N ASP A 12 13.59 14.22 -15.30
CA ASP A 12 14.45 13.67 -14.24
C ASP A 12 13.94 14.05 -12.84
N ILE A 13 13.51 15.31 -12.66
CA ILE A 13 12.90 15.77 -11.41
C ILE A 13 11.57 15.06 -11.13
N SER A 14 10.81 14.70 -12.16
CA SER A 14 9.52 14.00 -11.99
C SER A 14 9.71 12.55 -11.59
N LEU A 15 10.69 11.84 -12.18
CA LEU A 15 11.01 10.46 -11.84
C LEU A 15 11.58 10.35 -10.42
N THR A 16 12.54 11.21 -10.07
CA THR A 16 13.08 11.25 -8.70
C THR A 16 12.01 11.56 -7.64
N ARG A 17 10.96 12.33 -7.99
CA ARG A 17 9.83 12.58 -7.09
C ARG A 17 8.93 11.35 -6.92
N LEU A 18 8.69 10.60 -7.99
CA LEU A 18 7.94 9.35 -7.94
C LEU A 18 8.70 8.30 -7.11
N GLU A 19 10.01 8.16 -7.32
CA GLU A 19 10.85 7.26 -6.52
C GLU A 19 10.79 7.60 -5.03
N ARG A 20 10.88 8.89 -4.67
CA ARG A 20 10.73 9.30 -3.27
C ARG A 20 9.36 8.98 -2.70
N LEU A 21 8.30 9.17 -3.50
CA LEU A 21 6.95 8.81 -3.09
C LEU A 21 6.81 7.30 -2.88
N ASP A 22 7.44 6.49 -3.74
CA ASP A 22 7.47 5.04 -3.58
C ASP A 22 8.19 4.64 -2.28
N GLU A 23 9.30 5.28 -1.93
CA GLU A 23 9.97 5.09 -0.63
C GLU A 23 9.05 5.43 0.56
N GLU A 24 8.30 6.53 0.47
CA GLU A 24 7.31 6.91 1.48
C GLU A 24 6.19 5.86 1.59
N ILE A 25 5.68 5.37 0.45
CA ILE A 25 4.67 4.31 0.40
C ILE A 25 5.22 3.02 1.04
N ILE A 26 6.45 2.63 0.71
CA ILE A 26 7.10 1.43 1.27
C ILE A 26 7.25 1.57 2.78
N ALA A 27 7.72 2.71 3.28
CA ALA A 27 7.86 2.97 4.70
C ALA A 27 6.51 2.90 5.44
N LEU A 28 5.45 3.50 4.86
CA LEU A 28 4.10 3.45 5.42
C LEU A 28 3.54 2.03 5.46
N LEU A 29 3.78 1.23 4.41
CA LEU A 29 3.37 -0.17 4.35
C LEU A 29 4.12 -1.04 5.36
N ALA A 30 5.43 -0.82 5.54
CA ALA A 30 6.23 -1.49 6.55
C ALA A 30 5.70 -1.19 7.95
N ARG A 31 5.41 0.09 8.24
CA ARG A 31 4.85 0.51 9.53
C ARG A 31 3.48 -0.10 9.77
N ARG A 32 2.60 -0.13 8.76
CA ARG A 32 1.29 -0.77 8.85
C ARG A 32 1.41 -2.27 9.14
N ARG A 33 2.42 -2.95 8.58
CA ARG A 33 2.70 -4.37 8.85
C ARG A 33 3.14 -4.57 10.30
N GLU A 34 4.07 -3.76 10.81
CA GLU A 34 4.50 -3.82 12.22
C GLU A 34 3.31 -3.69 13.17
N MET A 35 2.48 -2.66 12.98
CA MET A 35 1.28 -2.45 13.79
C MET A 35 0.30 -3.63 13.70
N ALA A 36 0.18 -4.26 12.52
CA ALA A 36 -0.68 -5.43 12.36
C ALA A 36 -0.11 -6.69 13.02
N GLN A 37 1.21 -6.81 13.18
CA GLN A 37 1.85 -7.92 13.88
C GLN A 37 1.71 -7.82 15.41
N GLU A 38 1.50 -6.63 15.94
CA GLU A 38 1.17 -6.41 17.36
C GLU A 38 -0.25 -6.86 17.71
N LEU A 39 -1.12 -7.03 16.71
CA LEU A 39 -2.49 -7.50 16.92
C LEU A 39 -2.54 -9.00 17.19
N PRO A 40 -3.47 -9.47 18.05
CA PRO A 40 -3.65 -10.90 18.25
C PRO A 40 -4.01 -11.59 16.94
N ALA A 41 -3.48 -12.80 16.76
CA ALA A 41 -3.89 -13.65 15.64
C ALA A 41 -5.42 -13.88 15.72
N PRO A 42 -6.14 -13.81 14.58
CA PRO A 42 -7.59 -14.00 14.60
C PRO A 42 -7.94 -15.39 15.14
N ALA A 43 -8.94 -15.45 16.03
CA ALA A 43 -9.36 -16.68 16.71
C ALA A 43 -9.94 -17.74 15.75
N ARG A 44 -10.30 -17.34 14.52
CA ARG A 44 -10.79 -18.19 13.45
C ARG A 44 -10.02 -17.91 12.16
N ALA A 45 -10.10 -18.83 11.21
CA ALA A 45 -9.60 -18.57 9.87
C ALA A 45 -10.28 -17.31 9.29
N ARG A 46 -9.47 -16.44 8.66
CA ARG A 46 -9.87 -15.13 8.12
C ARG A 46 -11.18 -15.13 7.33
N ALA A 47 -11.39 -16.16 6.51
CA ALA A 47 -12.54 -16.26 5.63
C ALA A 47 -13.88 -16.46 6.38
N VAL A 48 -13.84 -16.81 7.67
CA VAL A 48 -15.02 -17.13 8.47
C VAL A 48 -15.18 -16.27 9.73
N ASP A 49 -14.33 -15.25 9.91
CA ASP A 49 -14.49 -14.23 10.95
C ASP A 49 -15.31 -13.05 10.38
N PRO A 50 -16.57 -12.84 10.82
CA PRO A 50 -17.43 -11.80 10.28
C PRO A 50 -16.87 -10.39 10.47
N GLY A 51 -16.22 -10.12 11.61
CA GLY A 51 -15.62 -8.81 11.88
C GLY A 51 -14.39 -8.55 10.99
N PHE A 52 -13.61 -9.60 10.72
CA PHE A 52 -12.52 -9.52 9.75
C PHE A 52 -13.07 -9.29 8.33
N VAL A 53 -14.10 -10.02 7.91
CA VAL A 53 -14.72 -9.88 6.58
C VAL A 53 -15.30 -8.48 6.36
N GLU A 54 -15.97 -7.91 7.37
CA GLU A 54 -16.48 -6.55 7.31
C GLU A 54 -15.35 -5.52 7.19
N ALA A 55 -14.32 -5.64 8.04
CA ALA A 55 -13.15 -4.75 7.96
C ALA A 55 -12.41 -4.85 6.60
N VAL A 56 -12.31 -6.05 6.02
CA VAL A 56 -11.79 -6.29 4.65
C VAL A 56 -12.64 -5.56 3.62
N ARG A 57 -13.96 -5.67 3.73
CA ARG A 57 -14.90 -5.06 2.79
C ARG A 57 -14.78 -3.53 2.85
N ASP A 58 -14.73 -2.97 4.05
CA ASP A 58 -14.65 -1.51 4.24
C ASP A 58 -13.32 -0.93 3.78
N ILE A 59 -12.20 -1.58 4.10
CA ILE A 59 -10.88 -1.13 3.60
C ILE A 59 -10.82 -1.25 2.07
N THR A 60 -11.31 -2.35 1.50
CA THR A 60 -11.33 -2.54 0.04
C THR A 60 -12.22 -1.51 -0.65
N GLY A 61 -13.37 -1.18 -0.05
CA GLY A 61 -14.27 -0.13 -0.53
C GLY A 61 -13.58 1.24 -0.59
N ARG A 62 -12.86 1.61 0.47
CA ARG A 62 -12.08 2.87 0.50
C ARG A 62 -11.01 2.91 -0.57
N TYR A 63 -10.21 1.85 -0.72
CA TYR A 63 -9.19 1.80 -1.77
C TYR A 63 -9.82 1.88 -3.17
N ARG A 64 -10.95 1.22 -3.40
CA ARG A 64 -11.67 1.30 -4.69
C ARG A 64 -12.21 2.70 -4.96
N GLN A 65 -12.72 3.39 -3.94
CA GLN A 65 -13.23 4.75 -4.07
C GLN A 65 -12.11 5.73 -4.48
N GLU A 66 -10.93 5.60 -3.87
CA GLU A 66 -9.82 6.53 -4.09
C GLU A 66 -8.96 6.18 -5.33
N LEU A 67 -8.77 4.89 -5.62
CA LEU A 67 -7.84 4.41 -6.66
C LEU A 67 -8.55 3.72 -7.84
N GLY A 68 -9.88 3.75 -7.88
CA GLY A 68 -10.68 3.10 -8.92
C GLY A 68 -10.53 1.57 -8.92
N GLY A 69 -10.63 0.96 -10.10
CA GLY A 69 -10.58 -0.51 -10.25
C GLY A 69 -9.28 -1.15 -9.74
N ALA A 70 -8.15 -0.44 -9.83
CA ALA A 70 -6.86 -0.91 -9.30
C ALA A 70 -6.81 -0.91 -7.77
N GLY A 71 -7.64 -0.10 -7.10
CA GLY A 71 -7.70 -0.02 -5.65
C GLY A 71 -8.00 -1.34 -4.97
N GLU A 72 -8.84 -2.18 -5.58
CA GLU A 72 -9.13 -3.51 -5.05
C GLU A 72 -7.88 -4.40 -5.01
N LEU A 73 -7.04 -4.33 -6.05
CA LEU A 73 -5.80 -5.10 -6.10
C LEU A 73 -4.83 -4.63 -5.01
N VAL A 74 -4.68 -3.30 -4.86
CA VAL A 74 -3.81 -2.72 -3.83
C VAL A 74 -4.31 -3.10 -2.43
N ALA A 75 -5.62 -3.00 -2.16
CA ALA A 75 -6.19 -3.40 -0.88
C ALA A 75 -5.85 -4.86 -0.55
N ARG A 76 -6.06 -5.79 -1.49
CA ARG A 76 -5.74 -7.21 -1.29
C ARG A 76 -4.26 -7.42 -1.00
N ALA A 77 -3.36 -6.78 -1.74
CA ALA A 77 -1.92 -6.87 -1.52
C ALA A 77 -1.54 -6.38 -0.11
N VAL A 78 -2.09 -5.23 0.31
CA VAL A 78 -1.87 -4.63 1.63
C VAL A 78 -2.37 -5.54 2.77
N MET A 79 -3.50 -6.21 2.59
CA MET A 79 -4.06 -7.14 3.59
C MET A 79 -3.28 -8.46 3.72
N VAL A 80 -2.71 -8.94 2.61
CA VAL A 80 -1.78 -10.08 2.61
C VAL A 80 -0.46 -9.68 3.28
N LEU A 81 0.06 -8.50 2.95
CA LEU A 81 1.30 -7.97 3.52
C LEU A 81 1.22 -7.85 5.04
N CYS A 82 0.15 -7.26 5.55
CA CYS A 82 -0.01 -6.93 6.97
C CYS A 82 -0.77 -8.02 7.73
N HIS A 83 -0.52 -9.30 7.45
CA HIS A 83 -1.14 -10.37 8.22
C HIS A 83 -0.43 -10.58 9.57
N PRO A 84 -1.15 -10.54 10.71
CA PRO A 84 -0.53 -10.80 12.02
C PRO A 84 0.21 -12.14 12.11
N GLY A 85 -0.27 -13.19 11.43
CA GLY A 85 0.34 -14.53 11.45
C GLY A 85 1.42 -14.77 10.39
N ARG A 86 1.75 -13.77 9.56
CA ARG A 86 2.77 -13.93 8.50
C ARG A 86 4.14 -13.62 9.09
N GLN A 87 4.92 -14.68 9.30
CA GLN A 87 6.36 -14.56 9.54
C GLN A 87 7.05 -14.24 8.20
N SER A 88 8.01 -13.32 8.22
CA SER A 88 8.80 -12.95 7.03
C SER A 88 9.93 -13.94 6.80
#